data_AF-A0A7V9TD91-F1
#
_entry.id   AF-A0A7V9TD91-F1
#
_cell.length_a   1.000
_cell.length_b   1.000
_cell.length_c   1.000
_cell.angle_alpha   90.00
_cell.angle_beta   90.00
_cell.angle_gamma   90.00
#
_symmetry.space_group_name_H-M   'P 1'
#
loop_
_entity.id
_entity.type
_entity.pdbx_description
1 polymer ?
#
loop_
_entity_poly.entity_id
_entity_poly.type
_entity_poly.pdbx_seq_one_letter_code
_entity_poly.pdbx_strand_id
1 'polypeptide(L)'
;NERARETERLEVATMIAAGVGLHNFAVGLAIGQSFASGAVGLGAAFIVGFTLHNATEGFSIAAPLVGREVSWIRLAWLGTIAAAPHAVGAAAGGVWINSKIELLCLSAATGALLYVTREVLLLHARELSALGSVAVLASGFLIGFVAELTVEVLLKSM
;
A
#
# COMPACT_ATOMS: atom_id res chain seq x y z
N ASN A 1 -30.17 0.53 -9.98
CA ASN A 1 -29.89 -0.62 -10.87
C ASN A 1 -28.72 -1.40 -10.26
N GLU A 2 -28.82 -2.72 -10.14
CA GLU A 2 -27.79 -3.54 -9.46
C GLU A 2 -26.44 -3.55 -10.18
N ARG A 3 -26.45 -3.59 -11.53
CA ARG A 3 -25.23 -3.49 -12.34
C ARG A 3 -24.47 -2.18 -12.13
N ALA A 4 -25.18 -1.06 -12.00
CA ALA A 4 -24.55 0.24 -11.77
C ALA A 4 -23.80 0.28 -10.43
N ARG A 5 -24.34 -0.36 -9.39
CA ARG A 5 -23.69 -0.48 -8.08
C ARG A 5 -22.48 -1.44 -8.10
N GLU A 6 -22.52 -2.47 -8.94
CA GLU A 6 -21.36 -3.34 -9.16
C GLU A 6 -20.22 -2.58 -9.85
N THR A 7 -20.53 -1.84 -10.92
CA THR A 7 -19.56 -1.00 -11.63
C THR A 7 -18.91 0.01 -10.69
N GLU A 8 -19.70 0.75 -9.91
CA GLU A 8 -19.20 1.75 -8.95
C GLU A 8 -18.22 1.14 -7.92
N ARG A 9 -18.53 -0.06 -7.38
CA ARG A 9 -17.64 -0.75 -6.43
C ARG A 9 -16.33 -1.20 -7.07
N LEU A 10 -16.39 -1.71 -8.30
CA LEU A 10 -15.20 -2.10 -9.05
C LEU A 10 -14.33 -0.89 -9.40
N GLU A 11 -14.94 0.25 -9.72
CA GLU A 11 -14.24 1.51 -9.93
C GLU A 11 -13.51 1.94 -8.65
N VAL A 12 -14.18 1.93 -7.50
CA VAL A 12 -13.54 2.24 -6.21
C VAL A 12 -12.40 1.27 -5.90
N ALA A 13 -12.60 -0.04 -6.08
CA ALA A 13 -11.53 -1.03 -5.88
C ALA A 13 -10.34 -0.81 -6.82
N THR A 14 -10.59 -0.41 -8.08
CA THR A 14 -9.54 -0.11 -9.06
C THR A 14 -8.78 1.17 -8.69
N MET A 15 -9.48 2.20 -8.22
CA MET A 15 -8.87 3.44 -7.73
C MET A 15 -8.00 3.19 -6.48
N ILE A 16 -8.47 2.35 -5.55
CA ILE A 16 -7.68 1.93 -4.40
C ILE A 16 -6.45 1.15 -4.85
N ALA A 17 -6.59 0.17 -5.75
CA ALA A 17 -5.47 -0.60 -6.29
C ALA A 17 -4.44 0.30 -7.01
N ALA A 18 -4.89 1.32 -7.73
CA ALA A 18 -3.99 2.29 -8.37
C ALA A 18 -3.25 3.17 -7.35
N GLY A 19 -3.93 3.60 -6.28
CA GLY A 19 -3.31 4.34 -5.18
C GLY A 19 -2.25 3.51 -4.45
N VAL A 20 -2.56 2.25 -4.14
CA VAL A 20 -1.59 1.28 -3.60
C VAL A 20 -0.44 1.05 -4.58
N GLY A 21 -0.72 0.91 -5.88
CA GLY A 21 0.30 0.80 -6.91
C GLY A 21 1.28 1.98 -6.93
N LEU A 22 0.77 3.22 -6.80
CA LEU A 22 1.63 4.40 -6.73
C LEU A 22 2.51 4.41 -5.46
N HIS A 23 1.96 3.96 -4.33
CA HIS A 23 2.73 3.76 -3.10
C HIS A 23 3.84 2.72 -3.30
N ASN A 24 3.48 1.58 -3.86
CA ASN A 24 4.37 0.46 -4.13
C ASN A 24 5.50 0.80 -5.10
N PHE A 25 5.25 1.66 -6.08
CA PHE A 25 6.30 2.20 -6.95
C PHE A 25 7.36 2.97 -6.15
N ALA A 26 6.95 3.86 -5.23
CA ALA A 26 7.88 4.65 -4.43
C ALA A 26 8.72 3.78 -3.50
N VAL A 27 8.11 2.76 -2.89
CA VAL A 27 8.82 1.78 -2.04
C VAL A 27 9.80 0.96 -2.88
N GLY A 28 9.37 0.46 -4.03
CA GLY A 28 10.24 -0.25 -4.97
C GLY A 28 11.46 0.60 -5.36
N LEU A 29 11.23 1.87 -5.72
CA LEU A 29 12.30 2.81 -6.04
C LEU A 29 13.32 2.97 -4.89
N ALA A 30 12.84 3.15 -3.66
CA ALA A 30 13.69 3.28 -2.48
C ALA A 30 14.49 1.99 -2.18
N ILE A 31 13.87 0.82 -2.33
CA ILE A 31 14.55 -0.49 -2.22
C ILE A 31 15.66 -0.59 -3.28
N GLY A 32 15.34 -0.30 -4.55
CA GLY A 32 16.30 -0.35 -5.65
C GLY A 32 17.50 0.57 -5.43
N GLN A 33 17.25 1.82 -5.01
CA GLN A 33 18.31 2.79 -4.73
C GLN A 33 19.13 2.42 -3.49
N SER A 34 18.52 1.78 -2.48
CA SER A 34 19.25 1.25 -1.32
C SER A 34 20.27 0.19 -1.73
N PHE A 35 19.89 -0.74 -2.61
CA PHE A 35 20.85 -1.73 -3.13
C PHE A 35 21.90 -1.09 -4.05
N ALA A 36 21.50 -0.20 -4.95
CA ALA A 36 22.43 0.47 -5.87
C ALA A 36 23.47 1.35 -5.17
N SER A 37 23.11 1.94 -4.03
CA SER A 37 24.03 2.75 -3.19
C SER A 37 24.91 1.91 -2.25
N GLY A 38 24.72 0.59 -2.21
CA GLY A 38 25.44 -0.31 -1.28
C GLY A 38 24.86 -0.37 0.13
N ALA A 39 23.73 0.31 0.40
CA ALA A 39 23.00 0.27 1.67
C ALA A 39 22.16 -1.02 1.81
N VAL A 40 22.82 -2.17 1.72
CA VAL A 40 22.17 -3.50 1.68
C VAL A 40 21.29 -3.76 2.89
N GLY A 41 21.73 -3.37 4.09
CA GLY A 41 20.94 -3.53 5.32
C GLY A 41 19.63 -2.73 5.31
N LEU A 42 19.66 -1.51 4.77
CA LEU A 42 18.46 -0.67 4.62
C LEU A 42 17.51 -1.27 3.57
N GLY A 43 18.05 -1.75 2.44
CA GLY A 43 17.26 -2.43 1.41
C GLY A 43 16.57 -3.70 1.94
N ALA A 44 17.28 -4.49 2.74
CA ALA A 44 16.71 -5.68 3.39
C ALA A 44 15.59 -5.32 4.38
N ALA A 45 15.78 -4.27 5.18
CA ALA A 45 14.75 -3.78 6.10
C ALA A 45 13.48 -3.33 5.36
N PHE A 46 13.64 -2.57 4.28
CA PHE A 46 12.52 -2.16 3.44
C PHE A 46 11.81 -3.35 2.80
N ILE A 47 12.51 -4.40 2.32
CA ILE A 47 11.86 -5.61 1.79
C ILE A 47 10.99 -6.30 2.85
N VAL A 48 11.53 -6.48 4.07
CA VAL A 48 10.78 -7.14 5.15
C VAL A 48 9.56 -6.31 5.56
N GLY A 49 9.75 -5.01 5.81
CA GLY A 49 8.68 -4.09 6.16
C GLY A 49 7.61 -4.00 5.08
N PHE A 50 8.03 -3.85 3.81
CA PHE A 50 7.15 -3.84 2.65
C PHE A 50 6.34 -5.12 2.55
N THR A 51 6.97 -6.29 2.70
CA THR A 51 6.27 -7.58 2.58
C THR A 51 5.17 -7.71 3.63
N LEU A 52 5.46 -7.34 4.88
CA LEU A 52 4.48 -7.37 5.97
C LEU A 52 3.35 -6.37 5.75
N HIS A 53 3.66 -5.15 5.32
CA HIS A 53 2.67 -4.11 5.07
C HIS A 53 1.77 -4.43 3.87
N ASN A 54 2.38 -4.79 2.74
CA ASN A 54 1.69 -5.04 1.46
C ASN A 54 0.73 -6.25 1.56
N ALA A 55 0.97 -7.20 2.46
CA ALA A 55 0.01 -8.27 2.77
C ALA A 55 -1.34 -7.71 3.28
N THR A 56 -1.31 -6.59 4.01
CA THR A 56 -2.52 -5.95 4.57
C THR A 56 -3.22 -5.01 3.60
N GLU A 57 -2.51 -4.46 2.60
CA GLU A 57 -3.10 -3.60 1.56
C GLU A 57 -4.08 -4.34 0.65
N GLY A 58 -3.94 -5.67 0.54
CA GLY A 58 -4.94 -6.50 -0.14
C GLY A 58 -6.35 -6.36 0.45
N PHE A 59 -6.46 -6.08 1.75
CA PHE A 59 -7.76 -5.88 2.41
C PHE A 59 -8.44 -4.59 1.98
N SER A 60 -7.69 -3.50 1.76
CA SER A 60 -8.27 -2.23 1.29
C SER A 60 -8.79 -2.34 -0.14
N ILE A 61 -8.06 -3.05 -1.01
CA ILE A 61 -8.47 -3.32 -2.40
C ILE A 61 -9.73 -4.19 -2.43
N ALA A 62 -9.82 -5.19 -1.56
CA ALA A 62 -10.97 -6.10 -1.51
C ALA A 62 -12.19 -5.50 -0.80
N ALA A 63 -12.03 -4.49 0.06
CA ALA A 63 -13.09 -3.93 0.89
C ALA A 63 -14.37 -3.51 0.12
N PRO A 64 -14.29 -2.80 -1.04
CA PRO A 64 -15.49 -2.45 -1.82
C PRO A 64 -16.25 -3.66 -2.38
N LEU A 65 -15.58 -4.81 -2.48
CA LEU A 65 -16.05 -6.01 -3.17
C LEU A 65 -16.64 -7.07 -2.22
N VAL A 66 -16.57 -6.85 -0.91
CA VAL A 66 -17.07 -7.77 0.11
C VAL A 66 -18.56 -8.09 -0.13
N GLY A 67 -18.92 -9.37 -0.01
CA GLY A 67 -20.28 -9.87 -0.21
C GLY A 67 -20.73 -9.95 -1.68
N ARG A 68 -19.80 -9.91 -2.63
CA ARG A 68 -20.07 -10.07 -4.06
C ARG A 68 -19.26 -11.23 -4.65
N GLU A 69 -19.82 -11.87 -5.66
CA GLU A 69 -19.08 -12.81 -6.49
C GLU A 69 -18.15 -12.02 -7.43
N VAL A 70 -16.84 -12.11 -7.19
CA VAL A 70 -15.82 -11.52 -8.05
C VAL A 70 -14.96 -12.63 -8.61
N SER A 71 -14.73 -12.61 -9.92
CA SER A 71 -13.89 -13.62 -10.56
C SER A 71 -12.43 -13.50 -10.15
N TRP A 72 -11.74 -14.64 -10.05
CA TRP A 72 -10.31 -14.70 -9.76
C TRP A 72 -9.46 -13.87 -10.72
N ILE A 73 -9.87 -13.79 -12.00
CA ILE A 73 -9.18 -12.96 -13.00
C ILE A 73 -9.25 -11.47 -12.62
N ARG A 74 -10.40 -10.98 -12.15
CA ARG A 74 -10.53 -9.58 -11.70
C ARG A 74 -9.68 -9.31 -10.46
N LEU A 75 -9.65 -10.24 -9.51
CA LEU A 75 -8.79 -10.12 -8.32
C LEU A 75 -7.30 -10.11 -8.70
N ALA A 76 -6.89 -10.98 -9.62
CA ALA A 76 -5.53 -11.00 -10.15
C ALA A 76 -5.17 -9.69 -10.86
N TRP A 77 -6.09 -9.10 -11.62
CA TRP A 77 -5.89 -7.79 -12.24
C TRP A 77 -5.70 -6.68 -11.21
N LEU A 78 -6.57 -6.60 -10.19
CA LEU A 78 -6.43 -5.61 -9.12
C LEU A 78 -5.11 -5.78 -8.36
N GLY A 79 -4.75 -7.01 -8.03
CA GLY A 79 -3.46 -7.32 -7.42
C GLY A 79 -2.27 -6.94 -8.32
N THR A 80 -2.40 -7.13 -9.63
CA THR A 80 -1.36 -6.73 -10.60
C THR A 80 -1.21 -5.22 -10.68
N ILE A 81 -2.32 -4.46 -10.69
CA ILE A 81 -2.28 -2.98 -10.67
C ILE A 81 -1.55 -2.48 -9.41
N ALA A 82 -1.81 -3.12 -8.26
CA ALA A 82 -1.14 -2.79 -7.01
C ALA A 82 0.33 -3.23 -6.97
N ALA A 83 0.69 -4.40 -7.49
CA ALA A 83 2.01 -5.00 -7.33
C ALA A 83 3.01 -4.67 -8.46
N ALA A 84 2.57 -4.59 -9.71
CA ALA A 84 3.46 -4.38 -10.85
C ALA A 84 4.31 -3.09 -10.74
N PRO A 85 3.77 -1.95 -10.25
CA PRO A 85 4.56 -0.74 -10.09
C PRO A 85 5.75 -0.90 -9.13
N HIS A 86 5.67 -1.78 -8.12
CA HIS A 86 6.81 -2.07 -7.23
C HIS A 86 8.02 -2.60 -8.01
N ALA A 87 7.78 -3.59 -8.88
CA ALA A 87 8.85 -4.18 -9.69
C ALA A 87 9.50 -3.13 -10.63
N VAL A 88 8.67 -2.26 -11.22
CA VAL A 88 9.14 -1.15 -12.06
C VAL A 88 9.97 -0.16 -11.25
N GLY A 89 9.49 0.22 -10.05
CA GLY A 89 10.21 1.11 -9.14
C GLY A 89 11.57 0.53 -8.74
N ALA A 90 11.61 -0.74 -8.33
CA ALA A 90 12.84 -1.42 -7.94
C ALA A 90 13.87 -1.51 -9.07
N ALA A 91 13.42 -1.83 -10.29
CA ALA A 91 14.28 -1.83 -11.46
C ALA A 91 14.84 -0.43 -11.75
N ALA A 92 13.98 0.60 -11.74
CA ALA A 92 14.39 1.99 -11.98
C ALA A 92 15.37 2.50 -10.90
N GLY A 93 15.11 2.19 -9.62
CA GLY A 93 15.97 2.57 -8.51
C GLY A 93 17.31 1.84 -8.50
N GLY A 94 17.33 0.60 -9.01
CA GLY A 94 18.53 -0.21 -9.14
C GLY A 94 19.50 0.30 -10.22
N VAL A 95 19.02 1.01 -11.23
CA VAL A 95 19.85 1.57 -12.31
C VAL A 95 20.21 3.04 -12.12
N TRP A 96 19.45 3.78 -11.31
CA TRP A 96 19.63 5.21 -11.15
C TRP A 96 19.29 5.70 -9.74
N ILE A 97 20.23 6.45 -9.14
CA ILE A 97 20.10 7.01 -7.80
C ILE A 97 19.87 8.51 -7.89
N ASN A 98 18.76 8.99 -7.31
CA ASN A 98 18.44 10.41 -7.21
C ASN A 98 17.48 10.66 -6.04
N SER A 99 18.03 11.15 -4.92
CA SER A 99 17.29 11.38 -3.68
C SER A 99 16.16 12.41 -3.81
N LYS A 100 16.23 13.33 -4.78
CA LYS A 100 15.14 14.31 -4.99
C LYS A 100 13.91 13.64 -5.61
N ILE A 101 14.13 12.73 -6.56
CA ILE A 101 13.06 11.97 -7.20
C ILE A 101 12.49 10.95 -6.22
N GLU A 102 13.36 10.28 -5.47
CA GLU A 102 12.95 9.38 -4.38
C GLU A 102 12.00 10.09 -3.40
N LEU A 103 12.43 11.24 -2.85
CA LEU A 103 11.61 12.02 -1.91
C LEU A 103 10.29 12.49 -2.53
N LEU A 104 10.30 12.90 -3.80
CA LEU A 104 9.09 13.28 -4.52
C LEU A 104 8.12 12.09 -4.64
N CYS A 105 8.64 10.91 -5.00
CA CYS A 105 7.86 9.69 -5.10
C CYS A 105 7.28 9.27 -3.74
N LEU A 106 8.06 9.30 -2.65
CA LEU A 106 7.56 9.02 -1.31
C LEU A 106 6.48 10.02 -0.86
N SER A 107 6.64 11.29 -1.21
CA SER A 107 5.64 12.32 -0.91
C SER A 107 4.32 12.06 -1.65
N ALA A 108 4.41 11.70 -2.93
CA ALA A 108 3.25 11.32 -3.73
C ALA A 108 2.58 10.03 -3.20
N ALA A 109 3.38 9.04 -2.82
CA ALA A 109 2.91 7.80 -2.20
C ALA A 109 2.14 8.05 -0.89
N THR A 110 2.63 8.98 -0.05
CA THR A 110 1.93 9.39 1.17
C THR A 110 0.55 9.97 0.86
N GLY A 111 0.45 10.84 -0.16
CA GLY A 111 -0.84 11.37 -0.62
C GLY A 111 -1.78 10.29 -1.14
N ALA A 112 -1.27 9.28 -1.85
CA ALA A 112 -2.05 8.15 -2.32
C ALA A 112 -2.63 7.31 -1.17
N LEU A 113 -1.84 7.05 -0.12
CA LEU A 113 -2.31 6.32 1.06
C LEU A 113 -3.37 7.10 1.85
N LEU A 114 -3.25 8.43 1.94
CA LEU A 114 -4.31 9.27 2.53
C LEU A 114 -5.63 9.14 1.76
N TYR A 115 -5.56 9.15 0.42
CA TYR A 115 -6.74 8.91 -0.43
C TYR A 115 -7.32 7.51 -0.20
N VAL A 116 -6.50 6.46 -0.25
CA VAL A 116 -6.95 5.07 -0.02
C VAL A 116 -7.61 4.92 1.35
N THR A 117 -6.98 5.46 2.40
CA THR A 117 -7.52 5.41 3.76
C THR A 117 -8.88 6.10 3.85
N ARG A 118 -9.02 7.27 3.20
CA ARG A 118 -10.30 7.98 3.11
C ARG A 118 -11.38 7.13 2.44
N GLU A 119 -11.09 6.51 1.30
CA GLU A 119 -12.07 5.69 0.58
C GLU A 119 -12.52 4.48 1.42
N VAL A 120 -11.58 3.79 2.08
CA VAL A 120 -11.90 2.65 2.97
C VAL A 120 -12.76 3.08 4.16
N LEU A 121 -12.48 4.25 4.74
CA LEU A 121 -13.30 4.80 5.83
C LEU A 121 -14.70 5.15 5.36
N LEU A 122 -14.85 5.73 4.17
CA LEU A 122 -16.16 6.09 3.62
C LEU A 122 -17.04 4.86 3.38
N LEU A 123 -16.46 3.72 3.02
CA LEU A 123 -17.20 2.46 2.88
C LEU A 123 -17.86 2.03 4.20
N HIS A 124 -17.21 2.30 5.34
CA HIS A 124 -17.65 1.88 6.67
C HIS A 124 -18.20 3.05 7.51
N ALA A 125 -18.28 4.26 6.95
CA ALA A 125 -18.65 5.47 7.68
C ALA A 125 -20.06 5.45 8.26
N ARG A 126 -20.92 4.54 7.79
CA ARG A 126 -22.28 4.34 8.32
C ARG A 126 -22.37 3.32 9.44
N GLU A 127 -21.32 2.52 9.64
CA GLU A 127 -21.27 1.45 10.64
C GLU A 127 -20.59 1.90 11.94
N LEU A 128 -19.74 2.93 11.85
CA LEU A 128 -18.98 3.45 12.98
C LEU A 128 -19.40 4.89 13.32
N SER A 129 -19.41 5.21 14.62
CA SER A 129 -19.48 6.61 15.07
C SER A 129 -18.17 7.34 14.72
N ALA A 130 -18.17 8.68 14.73
CA ALA A 130 -16.94 9.45 14.49
C ALA A 130 -15.81 9.05 15.46
N LEU A 131 -16.13 8.83 16.73
CA LEU A 131 -15.17 8.36 17.73
C LEU A 131 -14.71 6.93 17.42
N GLY A 132 -15.62 6.05 16.98
CA GLY A 132 -15.30 4.69 16.57
C GLY A 132 -14.33 4.64 15.38
N SER A 133 -14.57 5.46 14.35
CA SER A 133 -13.68 5.57 13.18
C SER A 133 -12.28 6.04 13.57
N VAL A 134 -12.19 7.05 14.44
CA VAL A 134 -10.89 7.54 14.96
C VAL A 134 -10.20 6.45 15.78
N ALA A 135 -10.93 5.72 16.62
CA ALA A 135 -10.36 4.65 17.43
C ALA A 135 -9.80 3.50 16.57
N VAL A 136 -10.51 3.09 15.52
CA VAL A 136 -10.06 2.04 14.57
C VAL A 136 -8.84 2.50 13.77
N LEU A 137 -8.80 3.75 13.32
CA LEU A 137 -7.63 4.30 12.65
C LEU A 137 -6.41 4.37 13.58
N ALA A 138 -6.61 4.86 14.80
CA ALA A 138 -5.56 4.96 15.79
C ALA A 138 -5.01 3.59 16.17
N SER A 139 -5.87 2.58 16.34
CA SER A 139 -5.43 1.22 16.65
C SER A 139 -4.68 0.59 15.47
N GLY A 140 -5.17 0.74 14.24
CA GLY A 140 -4.48 0.28 13.03
C GLY A 140 -3.09 0.93 12.88
N PHE A 141 -3.00 2.25 13.07
CA PHE A 141 -1.74 2.98 13.06
C PHE A 141 -0.77 2.49 14.14
N LEU A 142 -1.24 2.32 15.39
CA LEU A 142 -0.42 1.82 16.50
C LEU A 142 0.10 0.41 16.24
N ILE A 143 -0.74 -0.49 15.73
CA ILE A 143 -0.35 -1.86 15.37
C ILE A 143 0.73 -1.82 14.28
N GLY A 144 0.52 -1.03 13.23
CA GLY A 144 1.50 -0.87 12.15
C GLY A 144 2.83 -0.31 12.65
N PHE A 145 2.79 0.74 13.46
CA PHE A 145 3.97 1.37 14.05
C PHE A 145 4.77 0.39 14.93
N VAL A 146 4.09 -0.40 15.77
CA VAL A 146 4.74 -1.42 16.61
C VAL A 146 5.36 -2.52 15.76
N ALA A 147 4.68 -2.96 14.69
CA ALA A 147 5.22 -3.95 13.78
C ALA A 147 6.51 -3.45 13.09
N GLU A 148 6.51 -2.21 12.59
CA GLU A 148 7.68 -1.59 11.97
C GLU A 148 8.84 -1.46 12.96
N LEU A 149 8.58 -0.93 14.17
CA LEU A 149 9.60 -0.79 15.22
C LEU A 149 10.21 -2.14 15.60
N THR A 150 9.38 -3.20 15.67
CA THR A 150 9.84 -4.56 15.97
C THR A 150 10.79 -5.07 14.88
N VAL A 151 10.44 -4.88 13.60
CA VAL A 151 11.29 -5.26 12.47
C VAL A 151 12.62 -4.51 12.51
N GLU A 152 12.60 -3.20 12.77
CA GLU A 152 13.82 -2.39 12.83
C GLU A 152 14.77 -2.86 13.95
N VAL A 153 14.25 -3.11 15.15
CA VAL A 153 15.05 -3.58 16.30
C VAL A 153 15.65 -4.96 16.01
N LEU A 154 14.87 -5.88 15.43
CA LEU A 154 15.35 -7.22 15.09
C LEU A 154 16.49 -7.17 14.06
N LEU A 155 16.36 -6.35 13.03
CA LEU A 155 17.37 -6.24 11.98
C LEU A 155 18.66 -5.55 12.44
N LYS A 156 18.58 -4.57 13.36
CA LYS A 156 19.76 -3.96 13.99
C LYS A 156 20.49 -4.89 14.95
N SER A 157 19.85 -5.97 15.40
CA SER A 157 20.42 -6.93 16.35
C SER A 157 21.13 -8.11 15.68
N MET A 158 21.11 -8.18 14.34
CA MET A 158 21.79 -9.19 13.51
C MET A 158 23.08 -8.64 12.92
#